data_AF-A0A7H4M082-F1
#
_entry.id   AF-A0A7H4M082-F1
#
_cell.length_a   1.000
_cell.length_b   1.000
_cell.length_c   1.000
_cell.angle_alpha   90.00
_cell.angle_beta   90.00
_cell.angle_gamma   90.00
#
_symmetry.space_group_name_H-M   'P 1'
#
loop_
_entity.id
_entity.type
_entity.pdbx_description
1 polymer ?
#
loop_
_entity_poly.entity_id
_entity_poly.type
_entity_poly.pdbx_seq_one_letter_code
_entity_poly.pdbx_strand_id
1 'polypeptide(L)'
;MNLIVKRVAVQLDPRRREAVDLFLHQHQLSLEADCEWAIIVEYQRRIVGCGAIAGCVLKCIAVDPSLQGEGLSLKLLTELMTLAYELGRSELFLFTKPYNAALFSCAGFWPIARAGEQAVLMENSRERLARYCRQLTMYRQPGEKIGAIVMNANPFTLGHRWLVEQAAQRCDWLHLFVVKEDASFFRYRDRVALIEQGIAGIANVTLHPGRPI
;
A
#
# COMPACT_ATOMS: atom_id res chain seq x y z
N MET A 1 22.88 2.02 25.19
CA MET A 1 21.87 3.10 25.14
C MET A 1 20.52 2.56 25.61
N ASN A 2 19.85 3.16 26.59
CA ASN A 2 18.55 2.67 27.07
C ASN A 2 17.42 3.24 26.19
N LEU A 3 17.10 2.52 25.11
CA LEU A 3 16.05 2.88 24.17
C LEU A 3 14.72 2.27 24.62
N ILE A 4 13.69 3.09 24.71
CA ILE A 4 12.33 2.66 25.09
C ILE A 4 11.46 2.66 23.83
N VAL A 5 10.88 1.50 23.49
CA VAL A 5 9.94 1.38 22.38
C VAL A 5 8.51 1.46 22.93
N LYS A 6 7.65 2.27 22.31
CA LYS A 6 6.24 2.41 22.67
C LYS A 6 5.36 2.29 21.44
N ARG A 7 4.25 1.57 21.57
CA ARG A 7 3.18 1.52 20.57
C ARG A 7 2.09 2.52 20.96
N VAL A 8 1.61 3.30 20.01
CA VAL A 8 0.66 4.39 20.23
C VAL A 8 -0.47 4.28 19.22
N ALA A 9 -1.70 4.14 19.70
CA ALA A 9 -2.89 4.30 18.87
C ALA A 9 -3.10 5.81 18.63
N VAL A 10 -2.59 6.32 17.51
CA VAL A 10 -2.44 7.78 17.29
C VAL A 10 -3.77 8.53 17.20
N GLN A 11 -4.86 7.84 16.92
CA GLN A 11 -6.21 8.40 16.89
C GLN A 11 -6.82 8.55 18.28
N LEU A 12 -6.30 7.81 19.28
CA LEU A 12 -6.82 7.79 20.64
C LEU A 12 -5.97 8.61 21.63
N ASP A 13 -4.81 9.09 21.20
CA ASP A 13 -3.88 9.87 22.03
C ASP A 13 -3.42 11.15 21.30
N PRO A 14 -4.21 12.25 21.37
CA PRO A 14 -3.90 13.50 20.68
C PRO A 14 -2.57 14.11 21.08
N ARG A 15 -2.19 13.98 22.37
CA ARG A 15 -0.94 14.55 22.90
C ARG A 15 0.27 13.84 22.29
N ARG A 16 0.25 12.51 22.22
CA ARG A 16 1.33 11.77 21.57
C ARG A 16 1.32 11.95 20.06
N ARG A 17 0.14 12.08 19.44
CA ARG A 17 0.02 12.39 18.02
C ARG A 17 0.77 13.69 17.68
N GLU A 18 0.54 14.75 18.43
CA GLU A 18 1.23 16.04 18.26
C GLU A 18 2.75 15.90 18.44
N ALA A 19 3.20 15.19 19.47
CA ALA A 19 4.62 14.95 19.69
C ALA A 19 5.30 14.18 18.54
N VAL A 20 4.61 13.18 17.98
CA VAL A 20 5.07 12.42 16.82
C VAL A 20 5.14 13.31 15.58
N ASP A 21 4.11 14.12 15.35
CA ASP A 21 4.04 15.01 14.18
C ASP A 21 5.16 16.06 14.22
N LEU A 22 5.44 16.65 15.39
CA LEU A 22 6.58 17.55 15.60
C LEU A 22 7.93 16.88 15.26
N PHE A 23 8.13 15.63 15.68
CA PHE A 23 9.33 14.86 15.32
C PHE A 23 9.41 14.62 13.81
N LEU A 24 8.32 14.18 13.19
CA LEU A 24 8.27 13.92 11.75
C LEU A 24 8.54 15.17 10.91
N HIS A 25 8.06 16.34 11.34
CA HIS A 25 8.31 17.61 10.66
C HIS A 25 9.80 17.96 10.61
N GLN A 26 10.59 17.62 11.64
CA GLN A 26 12.05 17.78 11.62
C GLN A 26 12.70 16.90 10.54
N HIS A 27 12.03 15.83 10.13
CA HIS A 27 12.43 14.90 9.09
C HIS A 27 11.71 15.10 7.74
N GLN A 28 11.01 16.23 7.55
CA GLN A 28 10.25 16.54 6.32
C GLN A 28 9.13 15.52 6.03
N LEU A 29 8.54 14.97 7.09
CA LEU A 29 7.39 14.08 7.05
C LEU A 29 6.27 14.68 7.89
N SER A 30 5.05 14.21 7.68
CA SER A 30 3.89 14.55 8.51
C SER A 30 3.09 13.29 8.81
N LEU A 31 2.45 13.25 9.97
CA LEU A 31 1.61 12.12 10.36
C LEU A 31 0.24 12.22 9.68
N GLU A 32 0.00 11.35 8.72
CA GLU A 32 -1.25 11.34 7.96
C GLU A 32 -2.46 10.98 8.85
N ALA A 33 -3.66 11.42 8.42
CA ALA A 33 -4.89 11.22 9.18
C ALA A 33 -5.33 9.74 9.21
N ASP A 34 -4.91 8.94 8.23
CA ASP A 34 -5.23 7.52 8.11
C ASP A 34 -4.30 6.60 8.92
N CYS A 35 -3.25 7.14 9.54
CA CYS A 35 -2.39 6.37 10.44
C CYS A 35 -3.19 5.89 11.67
N GLU A 36 -3.19 4.59 11.91
CA GLU A 36 -3.89 3.95 13.03
C GLU A 36 -2.97 3.81 14.25
N TRP A 37 -1.74 3.35 13.99
CA TRP A 37 -0.72 3.08 14.99
C TRP A 37 0.59 3.77 14.64
N ALA A 38 1.33 4.20 15.65
CA ALA A 38 2.72 4.59 15.55
C ALA A 38 3.57 3.84 16.57
N ILE A 39 4.78 3.48 16.15
CA ILE A 39 5.84 2.98 17.01
C ILE A 39 6.83 4.10 17.22
N ILE A 40 7.03 4.46 18.49
CA ILE A 40 7.89 5.54 18.92
C ILE A 40 9.07 4.93 19.66
N VAL A 41 10.27 5.39 19.33
CA VAL A 41 11.49 5.08 20.08
C VAL A 41 11.91 6.34 20.82
N GLU A 42 12.04 6.22 22.14
CA GLU A 42 12.49 7.30 23.00
C GLU A 42 13.88 7.04 23.57
N TYR A 43 14.68 8.10 23.64
CA TYR A 43 15.94 8.16 24.36
C TYR A 43 15.99 9.45 25.18
N GLN A 44 16.34 9.37 26.46
CA GLN A 44 16.38 10.53 27.37
C GLN A 44 15.10 11.40 27.33
N ARG A 45 13.92 10.76 27.26
CA ARG A 45 12.59 11.39 27.16
C ARG A 45 12.36 12.20 25.86
N ARG A 46 13.18 12.01 24.84
CA ARG A 46 12.98 12.58 23.50
C ARG A 46 12.67 11.48 22.51
N ILE A 47 11.80 11.76 21.54
CA ILE A 47 11.57 10.86 20.41
C ILE A 47 12.81 10.91 19.53
N VAL A 48 13.39 9.74 19.27
CA VAL A 48 14.56 9.56 18.40
C VAL A 48 14.27 8.64 17.21
N GLY A 49 13.05 8.09 17.14
CA GLY A 49 12.60 7.32 16.00
C GLY A 49 11.08 7.16 16.00
N CYS A 50 10.49 7.12 14.82
CA CYS A 50 9.07 6.94 14.62
C CYS A 50 8.82 6.16 13.34
N GLY A 51 7.81 5.28 13.35
CA GLY A 51 7.19 4.74 12.15
C GLY A 51 5.71 4.47 12.40
N ALA A 52 4.88 4.55 11.37
CA ALA A 52 3.44 4.45 11.47
C ALA A 52 2.87 3.34 10.58
N ILE A 53 1.67 2.88 10.92
CA ILE A 53 0.90 1.87 10.18
C ILE A 53 -0.44 2.49 9.78
N ALA A 54 -0.77 2.43 8.49
CA ALA A 54 -2.07 2.76 7.92
C ALA A 54 -2.52 1.59 7.04
N GLY A 55 -3.47 0.79 7.51
CA GLY A 55 -3.82 -0.48 6.87
C GLY A 55 -2.60 -1.39 6.70
N CYS A 56 -2.32 -1.78 5.46
CA CYS A 56 -1.17 -2.58 5.08
C CYS A 56 0.09 -1.76 4.72
N VAL A 57 0.03 -0.43 4.85
CA VAL A 57 1.11 0.47 4.46
C VAL A 57 1.90 0.91 5.71
N LEU A 58 3.21 0.71 5.68
CA LEU A 58 4.13 1.32 6.64
C LEU A 58 4.49 2.72 6.14
N LYS A 59 4.26 3.73 6.99
CA LYS A 59 4.42 5.15 6.66
C LYS A 59 5.29 5.87 7.70
N CYS A 60 5.68 7.10 7.39
CA CYS A 60 6.27 8.04 8.34
C CYS A 60 7.48 7.46 9.11
N ILE A 61 8.35 6.71 8.42
CA ILE A 61 9.52 6.06 9.04
C ILE A 61 10.68 7.06 9.07
N ALA A 62 11.05 7.50 10.27
CA ALA A 62 12.15 8.42 10.52
C ALA A 62 12.95 8.02 11.76
N VAL A 63 14.25 8.28 11.73
CA VAL A 63 15.18 8.06 12.82
C VAL A 63 16.09 9.28 12.92
N ASP A 64 16.35 9.73 14.15
CA ASP A 64 17.23 10.83 14.46
C ASP A 64 18.62 10.60 13.81
N PRO A 65 19.17 11.58 13.06
CA PRO A 65 20.43 11.40 12.35
C PRO A 65 21.62 11.08 13.26
N SER A 66 21.58 11.56 14.51
CA SER A 66 22.63 11.29 15.50
C SER A 66 22.72 9.82 15.91
N LEU A 67 21.66 9.04 15.69
CA LEU A 67 21.58 7.60 15.99
C LEU A 67 21.54 6.74 14.71
N GLN A 68 21.81 7.32 13.54
CA GLN A 68 21.94 6.55 12.30
C GLN A 68 23.17 5.63 12.35
N GLY A 69 23.00 4.39 11.89
CA GLY A 69 24.04 3.37 11.94
C GLY A 69 24.02 2.48 13.18
N GLU A 70 23.25 2.81 14.22
CA GLU A 70 23.09 1.98 15.43
C GLU A 70 22.04 0.85 15.28
N GLY A 71 21.62 0.53 14.05
CA GLY A 71 20.58 -0.46 13.78
C GLY A 71 19.17 -0.05 14.21
N LEU A 72 18.98 1.18 14.67
CA LEU A 72 17.69 1.69 15.15
C LEU A 72 16.59 1.59 14.09
N SER A 73 16.90 1.89 12.82
CA SER A 73 15.94 1.76 11.71
C SER A 73 15.46 0.33 11.53
N LEU A 74 16.35 -0.66 11.64
CA LEU A 74 15.99 -2.08 11.51
C LEU A 74 15.14 -2.54 12.71
N LYS A 75 15.48 -2.10 13.92
CA LYS A 75 14.68 -2.38 15.12
C LYS A 75 13.27 -1.81 14.98
N LEU A 76 13.17 -0.56 14.55
CA LEU A 76 11.89 0.10 14.31
C LEU A 76 11.06 -0.63 13.24
N LEU A 77 11.67 -1.03 12.13
CA LEU A 77 11.00 -1.80 11.08
C LEU A 77 10.53 -3.17 11.56
N THR A 78 11.34 -3.85 12.36
CA THR A 78 10.97 -5.14 12.97
C THR A 78 9.73 -4.97 13.83
N GLU A 79 9.71 -3.98 14.72
CA GLU A 79 8.56 -3.71 15.58
C GLU A 79 7.29 -3.35 14.78
N LEU A 80 7.43 -2.61 13.67
CA LEU A 80 6.31 -2.29 12.78
C LEU A 80 5.73 -3.53 12.13
N MET A 81 6.60 -4.41 11.63
CA MET A 81 6.20 -5.67 11.01
C MET A 81 5.56 -6.61 12.04
N THR A 82 6.11 -6.68 13.25
CA THR A 82 5.54 -7.46 14.36
C THR A 82 4.14 -6.95 14.71
N LEU A 83 3.96 -5.64 14.90
CA LEU A 83 2.64 -5.08 15.19
C LEU A 83 1.65 -5.30 14.04
N ALA A 84 2.08 -5.11 12.79
CA ALA A 84 1.22 -5.36 11.63
C ALA A 84 0.78 -6.83 11.57
N TYR A 85 1.69 -7.77 11.87
CA TYR A 85 1.37 -9.20 11.93
C TYR A 85 0.40 -9.54 13.06
N GLU A 86 0.57 -8.94 14.24
CA GLU A 86 -0.39 -9.08 15.36
C GLU A 86 -1.79 -8.55 14.98
N LEU A 87 -1.86 -7.54 14.12
CA LEU A 87 -3.11 -7.02 13.54
C LEU A 87 -3.65 -7.89 12.38
N GLY A 88 -3.04 -9.05 12.10
CA GLY A 88 -3.42 -9.96 11.02
C GLY A 88 -2.99 -9.51 9.62
N ARG A 89 -2.04 -8.57 9.52
CA ARG A 89 -1.59 -7.95 8.25
C ARG A 89 -0.21 -8.47 7.89
N SER A 90 -0.13 -9.35 6.90
CA SER A 90 1.13 -9.96 6.43
C SER A 90 1.58 -9.48 5.06
N GLU A 91 0.69 -8.88 4.28
CA GLU A 91 1.01 -8.24 3.02
C GLU A 91 1.27 -6.76 3.29
N LEU A 92 2.54 -6.38 3.40
CA LEU A 92 2.94 -5.03 3.79
C LEU A 92 3.63 -4.31 2.63
N PHE A 93 3.35 -3.01 2.55
CA PHE A 93 3.86 -2.12 1.53
C PHE A 93 4.45 -0.86 2.18
N LEU A 94 5.35 -0.20 1.48
CA LEU A 94 5.83 1.13 1.86
C LEU A 94 6.24 1.93 0.63
N PHE A 95 6.14 3.25 0.76
CA PHE A 95 6.68 4.19 -0.20
C PHE A 95 7.87 4.90 0.42
N THR A 96 8.93 5.08 -0.35
CA THR A 96 10.10 5.81 0.13
C THR A 96 10.83 6.49 -1.02
N LYS A 97 11.78 7.38 -0.70
CA LYS A 97 12.67 7.97 -1.69
C LYS A 97 13.64 6.91 -2.19
N PRO A 98 14.01 6.89 -3.49
CA PRO A 98 14.85 5.84 -4.06
C PRO A 98 16.18 5.58 -3.35
N TYR A 99 16.81 6.61 -2.76
CA TYR A 99 18.05 6.45 -2.01
C TYR A 99 17.90 5.62 -0.72
N ASN A 100 16.69 5.52 -0.16
CA ASN A 100 16.41 4.69 1.02
C ASN A 100 16.11 3.23 0.66
N ALA A 101 15.95 2.88 -0.62
CA ALA A 101 15.52 1.55 -1.03
C ALA A 101 16.44 0.44 -0.49
N ALA A 102 17.76 0.67 -0.47
CA ALA A 102 18.73 -0.30 0.03
C ALA A 102 18.51 -0.63 1.52
N LEU A 103 18.20 0.38 2.34
CA LEU A 103 17.90 0.22 3.76
C LEU A 103 16.67 -0.67 3.97
N PHE A 104 15.61 -0.43 3.20
CA PHE A 104 14.38 -1.24 3.29
C PHE A 104 14.57 -2.65 2.71
N SER A 105 15.43 -2.82 1.70
CA SER A 105 15.84 -4.14 1.21
C SER A 105 16.54 -4.98 2.27
N CYS A 106 17.39 -4.37 3.09
CA CYS A 106 17.99 -5.06 4.25
C CYS A 106 16.94 -5.49 5.29
N ALA A 107 15.80 -4.81 5.35
CA ALA A 107 14.67 -5.15 6.22
C ALA A 107 13.63 -6.07 5.56
N GLY A 108 13.91 -6.62 4.37
CA GLY A 108 13.04 -7.58 3.70
C GLY A 108 11.98 -6.99 2.76
N PHE A 109 12.05 -5.70 2.45
CA PHE A 109 11.18 -5.06 1.46
C PHE A 109 11.85 -4.98 0.08
N TRP A 110 11.12 -5.27 -0.99
CA TRP A 110 11.67 -5.32 -2.35
C TRP A 110 10.93 -4.34 -3.25
N PRO A 111 11.64 -3.59 -4.12
CA PRO A 111 11.00 -2.69 -5.07
C PRO A 111 10.00 -3.39 -5.98
N ILE A 112 8.80 -2.82 -6.10
CA ILE A 112 7.76 -3.22 -7.05
C ILE A 112 7.75 -2.27 -8.24
N ALA A 113 7.75 -0.97 -7.96
CA ALA A 113 7.64 0.07 -8.97
C ALA A 113 8.41 1.32 -8.53
N ARG A 114 8.89 2.09 -9.52
CA ARG A 114 9.64 3.34 -9.29
C ARG A 114 9.04 4.46 -10.14
N ALA A 115 8.82 5.61 -9.52
CA ALA A 115 8.42 6.85 -10.17
C ALA A 115 9.64 7.78 -10.31
N GLY A 116 10.53 7.45 -11.25
CA GLY A 116 11.80 8.16 -11.44
C GLY A 116 12.59 8.28 -10.13
N GLU A 117 13.06 9.49 -9.82
CA GLU A 117 13.80 9.76 -8.57
C GLU A 117 12.90 10.24 -7.41
N GLN A 118 11.58 10.26 -7.60
CA GLN A 118 10.64 10.79 -6.62
C GLN A 118 10.27 9.75 -5.56
N ALA A 119 9.96 8.53 -5.99
CA ALA A 119 9.48 7.49 -5.10
C ALA A 119 9.75 6.07 -5.63
N VAL A 120 9.87 5.14 -4.69
CA VAL A 120 9.82 3.70 -4.93
C VAL A 120 8.76 3.08 -4.03
N LEU A 121 7.88 2.28 -4.63
CA LEU A 121 6.96 1.39 -3.92
C LEU A 121 7.68 0.07 -3.67
N MET A 122 7.63 -0.42 -2.44
CA MET A 122 8.25 -1.66 -2.02
C MET A 122 7.24 -2.54 -1.28
N GLU A 123 7.38 -3.88 -1.40
CA GLU A 123 6.60 -4.85 -0.63
C GLU A 123 7.49 -5.79 0.18
N ASN A 124 6.95 -6.36 1.26
CA ASN A 124 7.65 -7.37 2.07
C ASN A 124 7.69 -8.78 1.43
N SER A 125 7.84 -8.86 0.11
CA SER A 125 7.96 -10.12 -0.64
C SER A 125 8.77 -9.94 -1.92
N ARG A 126 9.64 -10.90 -2.26
CA ARG A 126 10.35 -10.89 -3.54
C ARG A 126 9.52 -11.39 -4.71
N GLU A 127 8.44 -12.12 -4.42
CA GLU A 127 7.78 -12.95 -5.42
C GLU A 127 6.28 -12.72 -5.53
N ARG A 128 5.65 -11.94 -4.65
CA ARG A 128 4.19 -11.82 -4.61
C ARG A 128 3.66 -11.26 -5.93
N LEU A 129 4.21 -10.15 -6.43
CA LEU A 129 3.85 -9.64 -7.74
C LEU A 129 4.13 -10.66 -8.86
N ALA A 130 5.32 -11.28 -8.87
CA ALA A 130 5.68 -12.25 -9.90
C ALA A 130 4.74 -13.47 -9.92
N ARG A 131 4.32 -13.94 -8.74
CA ARG A 131 3.36 -15.03 -8.56
C ARG A 131 1.98 -14.61 -9.03
N TYR A 132 1.56 -13.38 -8.75
CA TYR A 132 0.31 -12.84 -9.26
C TYR A 132 0.32 -12.76 -10.78
N CYS A 133 1.39 -12.25 -11.40
CA CYS A 133 1.56 -12.25 -12.86
C CYS A 133 1.46 -13.67 -13.46
N ARG A 134 2.07 -14.68 -12.81
CA ARG A 134 1.93 -16.09 -13.21
C ARG A 134 0.52 -16.65 -13.05
N GLN A 135 -0.28 -16.14 -12.12
CA GLN A 135 -1.69 -16.52 -12.02
C GLN A 135 -2.50 -15.88 -13.15
N LEU A 136 -2.18 -14.63 -13.51
CA LEU A 136 -2.85 -13.93 -14.61
C LEU A 136 -2.64 -14.60 -15.97
N THR A 137 -1.52 -15.32 -16.18
CA THR A 137 -1.31 -16.07 -17.43
C THR A 137 -2.33 -17.18 -17.64
N MET A 138 -2.97 -17.69 -16.57
CA MET A 138 -4.05 -18.69 -16.66
C MET A 138 -5.33 -18.12 -17.27
N TYR A 139 -5.49 -16.80 -17.23
CA TYR A 139 -6.64 -16.09 -17.81
C TYR A 139 -6.34 -15.54 -19.20
N ARG A 140 -5.21 -15.92 -19.80
CA ARG A 140 -4.84 -15.47 -21.14
C ARG A 140 -5.90 -15.92 -22.15
N GLN A 141 -6.31 -14.98 -23.00
CA GLN A 141 -7.25 -15.21 -24.08
C GLN A 141 -6.54 -15.03 -25.43
N PRO A 142 -6.95 -15.76 -26.48
CA PRO A 142 -6.41 -15.57 -27.82
C PRO A 142 -6.86 -14.22 -28.40
N GLY A 143 -6.07 -13.66 -29.31
CA GLY A 143 -6.34 -12.38 -29.96
C GLY A 143 -5.04 -11.66 -30.36
N GLU A 144 -5.14 -10.78 -31.34
CA GLU A 144 -4.04 -9.90 -31.76
C GLU A 144 -3.98 -8.65 -30.88
N LYS A 145 -5.14 -8.10 -30.51
CA LYS A 145 -5.27 -6.89 -29.70
C LYS A 145 -5.97 -7.19 -28.39
N ILE A 146 -5.22 -7.18 -27.30
CA ILE A 146 -5.73 -7.39 -25.94
C ILE A 146 -5.76 -6.07 -25.19
N GLY A 147 -6.93 -5.70 -24.65
CA GLY A 147 -7.13 -4.50 -23.85
C GLY A 147 -7.07 -4.80 -22.35
N ALA A 148 -6.75 -3.78 -21.56
CA ALA A 148 -6.91 -3.83 -20.11
C ALA A 148 -7.43 -2.50 -19.56
N ILE A 149 -8.29 -2.57 -18.54
CA ILE A 149 -8.76 -1.41 -17.76
C ILE A 149 -8.53 -1.72 -16.28
N VAL A 150 -8.01 -0.75 -15.54
CA VAL A 150 -8.03 -0.75 -14.07
C VAL A 150 -9.10 0.24 -13.62
N MET A 151 -10.07 -0.21 -12.83
CA MET A 151 -11.28 0.57 -12.52
C MET A 151 -11.61 0.51 -11.03
N ASN A 152 -11.80 1.68 -10.40
CA ASN A 152 -12.30 1.76 -9.03
C ASN A 152 -13.82 1.56 -8.95
N ALA A 153 -14.57 2.24 -9.85
CA ALA A 153 -16.03 2.15 -10.00
C ALA A 153 -16.81 2.22 -8.67
N ASN A 154 -16.74 3.37 -8.00
CA ASN A 154 -17.32 3.64 -6.68
C ASN A 154 -18.47 4.68 -6.74
N PRO A 155 -19.68 4.33 -7.19
CA PRO A 155 -20.13 3.02 -7.69
C PRO A 155 -19.93 2.88 -9.22
N PHE A 156 -20.20 1.68 -9.75
CA PHE A 156 -20.29 1.46 -11.19
C PHE A 156 -21.49 2.23 -11.77
N THR A 157 -21.31 2.89 -12.91
CA THR A 157 -22.32 3.75 -13.55
C THR A 157 -22.43 3.45 -15.05
N LEU A 158 -23.44 4.02 -15.72
CA LEU A 158 -23.58 3.91 -17.17
C LEU A 158 -22.39 4.51 -17.94
N GLY A 159 -21.71 5.51 -17.37
CA GLY A 159 -20.45 6.02 -17.95
C GLY A 159 -19.34 4.98 -17.91
N HIS A 160 -19.22 4.22 -16.82
CA HIS A 160 -18.28 3.10 -16.74
C HIS A 160 -18.64 1.99 -17.72
N ARG A 161 -19.93 1.61 -17.81
CA ARG A 161 -20.44 0.65 -18.82
C ARG A 161 -19.99 1.06 -20.21
N TRP A 162 -20.25 2.31 -20.59
CA TRP A 162 -19.89 2.83 -21.90
C TRP A 162 -18.38 2.71 -22.17
N LEU A 163 -17.52 3.07 -21.20
CA LEU A 163 -16.08 2.90 -21.35
C LEU A 163 -15.65 1.44 -21.56
N VAL A 164 -16.26 0.50 -20.84
CA VAL A 164 -15.99 -0.93 -21.00
C VAL A 164 -16.43 -1.42 -22.38
N GLU A 165 -17.63 -1.05 -22.84
CA GLU A 165 -18.14 -1.40 -24.18
C GLU A 165 -17.24 -0.85 -25.29
N GLN A 166 -16.87 0.42 -25.19
CA GLN A 166 -16.01 1.08 -26.17
C GLN A 166 -14.62 0.45 -26.24
N ALA A 167 -14.06 0.01 -25.10
CA ALA A 167 -12.79 -0.69 -25.08
C ALA A 167 -12.93 -2.11 -25.65
N ALA A 168 -13.97 -2.84 -25.25
CA ALA A 168 -14.27 -4.20 -25.70
C ALA A 168 -14.50 -4.29 -27.22
N GLN A 169 -15.12 -3.26 -27.83
CA GLN A 169 -15.26 -3.17 -29.29
C GLN A 169 -13.94 -2.92 -30.04
N ARG A 170 -12.91 -2.43 -29.34
CA ARG A 170 -11.62 -2.04 -29.93
C ARG A 170 -10.52 -3.08 -29.71
N CYS A 171 -10.82 -4.22 -29.10
CA CYS A 171 -9.89 -5.30 -28.81
C CYS A 171 -10.59 -6.65 -28.96
N ASP A 172 -9.82 -7.70 -29.18
CA ASP A 172 -10.34 -9.06 -29.28
C ASP A 172 -10.79 -9.55 -27.91
N TRP A 173 -10.06 -9.15 -26.86
CA TRP A 173 -10.41 -9.43 -25.46
C TRP A 173 -10.03 -8.29 -24.53
N LEU A 174 -10.87 -8.03 -23.53
CA LEU A 174 -10.66 -7.00 -22.52
C LEU A 174 -10.52 -7.61 -21.12
N HIS A 175 -9.43 -7.29 -20.42
CA HIS A 175 -9.25 -7.61 -19.01
C HIS A 175 -9.61 -6.40 -18.13
N LEU A 176 -10.62 -6.55 -17.28
CA LEU A 176 -11.08 -5.50 -16.36
C LEU A 176 -10.62 -5.81 -14.93
N PHE A 177 -9.73 -5.01 -14.37
CA PHE A 177 -9.22 -5.14 -13.01
C PHE A 177 -9.93 -4.18 -12.08
N VAL A 178 -10.53 -4.69 -11.00
CA VAL A 178 -11.19 -3.85 -10.00
C VAL A 178 -10.18 -3.40 -8.96
N VAL A 179 -10.16 -2.11 -8.60
CA VAL A 179 -9.29 -1.63 -7.50
C VAL A 179 -9.86 -2.11 -6.16
N LYS A 180 -9.02 -2.82 -5.38
CA LYS A 180 -9.36 -3.23 -4.02
C LYS A 180 -8.94 -2.15 -3.03
N GLU A 181 -9.94 -1.39 -2.57
CA GLU A 181 -9.79 -0.34 -1.55
C GLU A 181 -11.07 -0.27 -0.72
N ASP A 182 -10.94 -0.25 0.61
CA ASP A 182 -12.05 -0.21 1.56
C ASP A 182 -12.26 1.18 2.21
N ALA A 183 -11.49 2.20 1.80
CA ALA A 183 -11.69 3.61 2.21
C ALA A 183 -12.82 4.32 1.41
N SER A 184 -13.44 3.61 0.48
CA SER A 184 -14.49 4.12 -0.41
C SER A 184 -15.90 4.07 0.22
N PHE A 185 -16.79 4.98 -0.20
CA PHE A 185 -18.19 5.01 0.23
C PHE A 185 -18.94 3.67 -0.04
N PHE A 186 -18.73 3.05 -1.21
CA PHE A 186 -19.22 1.70 -1.49
C PHE A 186 -18.15 0.67 -1.14
N ARG A 187 -18.54 -0.39 -0.43
CA ARG A 187 -17.63 -1.48 -0.05
C ARG A 187 -17.11 -2.20 -1.29
N TYR A 188 -15.88 -2.70 -1.25
CA TYR A 188 -15.26 -3.39 -2.38
C TYR A 188 -16.15 -4.52 -2.97
N ARG A 189 -16.71 -5.36 -2.11
CA ARG A 189 -17.59 -6.47 -2.54
C ARG A 189 -18.83 -5.98 -3.30
N ASP A 190 -19.39 -4.84 -2.88
CA ASP A 190 -20.60 -4.28 -3.49
C ASP A 190 -20.23 -3.67 -4.85
N ARG A 191 -19.06 -3.02 -4.96
CA ARG A 191 -18.53 -2.53 -6.25
C ARG A 191 -18.28 -3.67 -7.24
N VAL A 192 -17.66 -4.77 -6.81
CA VAL A 192 -17.44 -5.95 -7.67
C VAL A 192 -18.77 -6.49 -8.20
N ALA A 193 -19.77 -6.68 -7.34
CA ALA A 193 -21.08 -7.17 -7.76
C ALA A 193 -21.79 -6.22 -8.75
N LEU A 194 -21.70 -4.90 -8.51
CA LEU A 194 -22.23 -3.90 -9.44
C LEU A 194 -21.51 -3.89 -10.79
N ILE A 195 -20.19 -4.12 -10.81
CA ILE A 195 -19.42 -4.24 -12.05
C ILE A 195 -19.84 -5.52 -12.78
N GLU A 196 -19.92 -6.66 -12.11
CA GLU A 196 -20.33 -7.95 -12.71
C GLU A 196 -21.69 -7.84 -13.40
N GLN A 197 -22.69 -7.29 -12.71
CA GLN A 197 -24.00 -7.01 -13.30
C GLN A 197 -23.90 -5.98 -14.41
N GLY A 198 -23.11 -4.94 -14.16
CA GLY A 198 -22.89 -3.82 -15.05
C GLY A 198 -22.18 -4.18 -16.35
N ILE A 199 -21.44 -5.28 -16.46
CA ILE A 199 -20.79 -5.74 -17.70
C ILE A 199 -21.51 -6.91 -18.35
N ALA A 200 -22.64 -7.38 -17.79
CA ALA A 200 -23.41 -8.47 -18.36
C ALA A 200 -23.79 -8.21 -19.83
N GLY A 201 -23.60 -9.20 -20.69
CA GLY A 201 -23.85 -9.09 -22.14
C GLY A 201 -22.68 -8.54 -22.96
N ILE A 202 -21.57 -8.13 -22.36
CA ILE A 202 -20.32 -7.85 -23.10
C ILE A 202 -19.53 -9.17 -23.19
N ALA A 203 -19.46 -9.76 -24.38
CA ALA A 203 -19.03 -11.14 -24.56
C ALA A 203 -17.52 -11.38 -24.34
N ASN A 204 -16.67 -10.38 -24.61
CA ASN A 204 -15.21 -10.52 -24.65
C ASN A 204 -14.52 -9.79 -23.49
N VAL A 205 -15.05 -9.93 -22.27
CA VAL A 205 -14.50 -9.32 -21.05
C VAL A 205 -14.22 -10.39 -20.00
N THR A 206 -13.06 -10.30 -19.35
CA THR A 206 -12.79 -11.03 -18.10
C THR A 206 -12.63 -10.05 -16.96
N LEU A 207 -13.45 -10.22 -15.92
CA LEU A 207 -13.32 -9.45 -14.68
C LEU A 207 -12.29 -10.11 -13.77
N HIS A 208 -11.37 -9.30 -13.26
CA HIS A 208 -10.35 -9.68 -12.28
C HIS A 208 -10.61 -8.94 -10.97
N PRO A 209 -10.88 -9.65 -9.86
CA PRO A 209 -10.93 -9.01 -8.56
C PRO A 209 -9.56 -8.46 -8.19
N GLY A 210 -9.53 -7.23 -7.69
CA GLY A 210 -8.33 -6.61 -7.15
C GLY A 210 -7.74 -7.39 -5.98
N ARG A 211 -6.41 -7.33 -5.88
CA ARG A 211 -5.68 -7.73 -4.68
C ARG A 211 -5.19 -6.48 -3.96
N PRO A 212 -4.98 -6.54 -2.62
CA PRO A 212 -4.34 -5.46 -1.91
C PRO A 212 -2.96 -5.21 -2.53
N ILE A 213 -2.68 -3.96 -2.84
CA ILE A 213 -1.36 -3.40 -3.11
C ILE A 213 -1.22 -2.19 -2.20
#